data_AF-A0A7D5SX00-F1
#
_entry.id   AF-A0A7D5SX00-F1
#
_cell.length_a   1.000
_cell.length_b   1.000
_cell.length_c   1.000
_cell.angle_alpha   90.00
_cell.angle_beta   90.00
_cell.angle_gamma   90.00
#
_symmetry.space_group_name_H-M   'P 1'
#
loop_
_entity.id
_entity.type
_entity.pdbx_description
1 polymer ?
#
loop_
_entity_poly.entity_id
_entity_poly.type
_entity_poly.pdbx_seq_one_letter_code
_entity_poly.pdbx_strand_id
1 'polypeptide(L)' 'MDGIVERIHVVPTSGGERFRVGEVVCVGTGPCEPCAALADRLDEPGATEALAGRGGLRCRIAESGPTRVGCPIGRS' A
#
# COMPACT_ATOMS: atom_id res chain seq x y z
N MET A 1 -12.57 -3.17 -20.21
CA MET A 1 -12.78 -3.43 -18.76
C MET A 1 -11.51 -3.00 -18.06
N ASP A 2 -11.45 -1.72 -17.71
CA ASP A 2 -10.31 -1.10 -17.04
C ASP A 2 -10.41 -1.45 -15.55
N GLY A 3 -9.79 -2.56 -15.17
CA GLY A 3 -9.86 -3.09 -13.81
C GLY A 3 -9.24 -2.11 -12.81
N ILE A 4 -9.97 -1.81 -11.74
CA ILE A 4 -9.41 -1.12 -10.58
C ILE A 4 -8.54 -2.13 -9.84
N VAL A 5 -7.24 -1.84 -9.70
CA VAL A 5 -6.39 -2.62 -8.79
C VAL A 5 -6.69 -2.16 -7.37
N GLU A 6 -7.52 -2.93 -6.66
CA GLU A 6 -7.99 -2.59 -5.32
C GLU A 6 -6.94 -2.80 -4.22
N ARG A 7 -5.85 -3.52 -4.52
CA ARG A 7 -4.81 -3.83 -3.53
C ARG A 7 -3.45 -4.10 -4.14
N ILE A 8 -2.45 -3.34 -3.69
CA ILE A 8 -1.03 -3.60 -3.97
C ILE A 8 -0.35 -3.78 -2.61
N HIS A 9 0.22 -4.97 -2.37
CA HIS A 9 1.05 -5.20 -1.20
C HIS A 9 2.51 -4.85 -1.53
N VAL A 10 2.99 -3.72 -1.00
CA VAL A 10 4.39 -3.31 -1.10
C VAL A 10 5.02 -3.46 0.27
N VAL A 11 6.08 -4.26 0.36
CA VAL A 11 6.87 -4.44 1.59
C VAL A 11 7.85 -3.26 1.67
N PRO A 12 7.97 -2.55 2.80
CA PRO A 12 8.58 -1.22 2.84
C PRO A 12 10.08 -1.23 2.55
N THR A 13 10.55 -0.18 1.89
CA THR A 13 11.97 0.11 1.71
C THR A 13 12.38 1.50 2.22
N SER A 14 11.48 2.49 2.28
CA SER A 14 11.55 3.72 3.11
C SER A 14 10.48 4.74 2.64
N GLY A 15 10.18 5.77 3.43
CA GLY A 15 9.38 6.91 2.96
C GLY A 15 10.15 7.74 1.93
N GLY A 16 9.49 8.16 0.86
CA GLY A 16 10.09 8.92 -0.25
C GLY A 16 10.64 8.06 -1.39
N GLU A 17 10.71 6.74 -1.22
CA GLU A 17 11.24 5.84 -2.24
C GLU A 17 10.27 5.67 -3.43
N ARG A 18 10.85 5.64 -4.64
CA ARG A 18 10.14 5.36 -5.88
C ARG A 18 10.25 3.89 -6.27
N PHE A 19 9.13 3.33 -6.69
CA PHE A 19 9.05 1.97 -7.21
C PHE A 19 8.01 1.89 -8.33
N ARG A 20 8.12 0.86 -9.16
CA ARG A 20 7.20 0.57 -10.26
C ARG A 20 6.33 -0.63 -9.93
N VAL A 21 5.08 -0.58 -10.37
CA VAL A 21 4.14 -1.72 -10.36
C VAL A 21 3.56 -1.86 -11.77
N GLY A 22 4.14 -2.74 -12.58
CA GLY A 22 3.92 -2.69 -14.03
C GLY A 22 4.43 -1.37 -14.61
N GLU A 23 3.54 -0.59 -15.24
CA GLU A 23 3.88 0.72 -15.82
C GLU A 23 3.57 1.92 -14.90
N VAL A 24 2.99 1.68 -13.71
CA VAL A 24 2.69 2.74 -12.74
C VAL A 24 3.93 3.06 -11.90
N VAL A 25 4.26 4.35 -11.76
CA VAL A 25 5.31 4.82 -10.83
C VAL A 25 4.66 5.31 -9.53
N CYS A 26 5.08 4.75 -8.42
CA CYS A 26 4.59 5.07 -7.08
C CYS A 26 5.70 5.69 -6.22
N VAL A 27 5.31 6.58 -5.30
CA VAL A 27 6.18 7.13 -4.25
C VAL A 27 5.63 6.70 -2.88
N GLY A 28 6.43 5.99 -2.09
CA GLY A 28 6.07 5.63 -0.72
C GLY A 28 5.91 6.87 0.16
N THR A 29 4.80 6.99 0.88
CA THR A 29 4.52 8.13 1.78
C THR A 29 4.65 7.78 3.27
N GLY A 30 4.81 6.49 3.61
CA GLY A 30 5.02 6.02 4.98
C GLY A 30 4.12 4.86 5.38
N PRO A 31 4.30 4.30 6.59
CA PRO A 31 3.53 3.15 7.05
C PRO A 31 2.04 3.47 7.16
N CYS A 32 1.19 2.47 6.94
CA CYS A 32 -0.25 2.55 7.14
C CYS A 32 -0.61 2.03 8.53
N GLU A 33 -0.35 2.79 9.58
CA GLU A 33 -0.67 2.34 10.94
C GLU A 33 -2.18 2.06 11.10
N PRO A 34 -2.55 0.99 11.83
CA PRO A 34 -3.95 0.71 12.15
C PRO A 34 -4.54 1.85 12.98
N CYS A 35 -5.82 2.15 12.77
CA CYS A 35 -6.51 3.25 13.43
C CYS A 35 -7.75 2.78 14.19
N ALA A 36 -8.29 3.61 15.09
CA ALA A 36 -9.51 3.30 15.84
C ALA A 36 -10.68 2.91 14.92
N ALA A 37 -10.83 3.60 13.78
CA ALA A 37 -11.88 3.27 12.81
C ALA A 37 -11.72 1.88 12.15
N LEU A 38 -10.50 1.33 12.10
CA LEU A 38 -10.26 -0.05 11.70
C LEU A 38 -10.63 -1.02 12.83
N ALA A 39 -10.23 -0.71 14.07
CA ALA A 39 -10.56 -1.52 15.24
C ALA A 39 -12.08 -1.65 15.42
N ASP A 40 -12.82 -0.54 15.30
CA ASP A 40 -14.29 -0.52 15.35
C ASP A 40 -14.92 -1.38 14.23
N ARG A 41 -14.35 -1.35 13.02
CA ARG A 41 -14.83 -2.14 11.89
C ARG A 41 -14.60 -3.65 12.05
N LEU A 42 -13.55 -4.01 12.78
CA LEU A 42 -13.20 -5.40 13.06
C LEU A 42 -13.89 -5.93 14.32
N ASP A 43 -14.59 -5.07 15.07
CA ASP A 43 -15.12 -5.36 16.41
C ASP A 43 -14.03 -5.87 17.37
N GLU A 44 -12.81 -5.35 17.20
CA GLU A 44 -11.61 -5.80 17.91
C GLU A 44 -10.84 -4.58 18.45
N PRO A 45 -11.12 -4.16 19.70
CA PRO A 45 -10.47 -3.00 20.32
C PRO A 45 -8.94 -3.11 20.38
N GLY A 46 -8.42 -4.34 20.48
CA GLY A 46 -6.97 -4.61 20.49
C GLY A 46 -6.33 -4.68 19.10
N ALA A 47 -7.09 -4.45 18.02
CA ALA A 47 -6.57 -4.56 16.66
C ALA A 47 -5.47 -3.53 16.37
N THR A 48 -5.54 -2.33 16.96
CA THR A 48 -4.51 -1.29 16.81
C THR A 48 -3.14 -1.76 17.28
N GLU A 49 -3.06 -2.28 18.50
CA GLU A 49 -1.84 -2.80 19.10
C GLU A 49 -1.40 -4.09 18.41
N ALA A 50 -2.35 -4.99 18.12
CA ALA A 50 -2.05 -6.27 17.49
C ALA A 50 -1.50 -6.13 16.08
N LEU A 51 -1.87 -5.07 15.34
CA LEU A 51 -1.46 -4.79 13.97
C LEU A 51 -0.41 -3.67 13.84
N ALA A 52 0.09 -3.13 14.95
CA ALA A 52 1.11 -2.09 14.95
C ALA A 52 2.32 -2.50 14.08
N GLY A 53 2.73 -1.62 13.17
CA GLY A 53 3.81 -1.90 12.21
C GLY A 53 3.50 -2.96 11.14
N ARG A 54 2.28 -3.52 11.09
CA ARG A 54 1.86 -4.55 10.12
C ARG A 54 0.86 -4.06 9.07
N GLY A 55 0.54 -2.77 9.04
CA GLY A 55 -0.43 -2.24 8.08
C GLY A 55 0.11 -1.98 6.67
N GLY A 56 1.42 -2.15 6.44
CA GLY A 56 2.04 -1.98 5.12
C GLY A 56 2.38 -0.54 4.76
N LEU A 57 2.60 -0.26 3.47
CA LEU A 57 3.06 1.03 2.96
C LEU A 57 1.93 1.80 2.27
N ARG A 58 1.73 3.07 2.64
CA ARG A 58 0.94 4.04 1.86
C ARG A 58 1.81 4.62 0.76
N CYS A 59 1.25 4.83 -0.42
CA CYS A 59 1.95 5.48 -1.53
C CYS A 59 1.03 6.41 -2.32
N ARG A 60 1.65 7.25 -3.15
CA ARG A 60 0.97 8.08 -4.16
C ARG A 60 1.42 7.67 -5.55
N ILE A 61 0.52 7.79 -6.52
CA ILE A 61 0.82 7.64 -7.94
C ILE A 61 1.57 8.90 -8.40
N ALA A 62 2.82 8.74 -8.82
CA ALA A 62 3.60 9.80 -9.43
C ALA A 62 3.42 9.84 -10.95
N GLU A 63 3.32 8.67 -11.58
CA GLU A 63 3.05 8.53 -13.02
C GLU A 63 2.01 7.42 -13.23
N SER A 64 0.97 7.74 -13.99
CA SER A 64 -0.11 6.78 -14.30
C SER A 64 0.31 5.88 -15.44
N GLY A 65 -0.13 4.63 -15.40
CA GLY A 65 0.11 3.64 -16.44
C GLY A 65 -0.79 2.42 -16.23
N PRO A 66 -0.86 1.52 -17.21
CA PRO A 66 -1.59 0.26 -17.04
C PRO A 66 -0.87 -0.65 -16.03
N THR A 67 -1.65 -1.33 -15.22
CA THR A 67 -1.16 -2.38 -14.34
C THR A 67 -2.24 -3.43 -14.13
N ARG A 68 -1.84 -4.65 -13.77
CA ARG A 68 -2.73 -5.80 -13.58
C ARG A 68 -2.20 -6.65 -12.43
N VAL A 69 -3.07 -7.48 -11.85
CA VAL A 69 -2.66 -8.50 -10.87
C VAL A 69 -1.58 -9.38 -11.51
N GLY A 70 -0.46 -9.57 -10.79
CA GLY A 70 0.71 -10.31 -11.28
C GLY A 70 1.75 -9.47 -12.01
N CYS A 71 1.52 -8.16 -12.22
CA CYS A 71 2.57 -7.28 -12.74
C CYS A 71 3.77 -7.24 -11.78
N PRO A 72 5.00 -7.17 -12.32
CA PRO A 72 6.20 -7.15 -11.51
C PRO A 72 6.30 -5.86 -10.70
N ILE A 73 6.96 -5.97 -9.56
CA ILE A 73 7.33 -4.85 -8.70
C ILE A 73 8.84 -4.66 -8.82
N GLY A 74 9.27 -3.44 -9.11
CA GLY A 74 10.69 -3.11 -9.28
C GLY A 74 11.05 -1.76 -8.68
N ARG A 75 12.32 -1.55 -8.36
CA ARG A 75 12.82 -0.22 -7.98
C ARG A 75 12.95 0.67 -9.21
N SER A 76 12.64 1.96 -9.05
CA SER A 76 12.76 2.94 -10.13
C SER A 76 14.19 3.42 -10.33
#